data_AF-A0AAU5JRW2-F1
#
_entry.id   AF-A0AAU5JRW2-F1
#
_cell.length_a   1.000
_cell.length_b   1.000
_cell.length_c   1.000
_cell.angle_alpha   90.00
_cell.angle_beta   90.00
_cell.angle_gamma   90.00
#
_symmetry.space_group_name_H-M   'P 1'
#
loop_
_entity.id
_entity.type
_entity.pdbx_description
1 polymer ?
#
loop_
_entity_poly.entity_id
_entity_poly.type
_entity_poly.pdbx_seq_one_letter_code
_entity_poly.pdbx_strand_id
1 'polypeptide(L)' 'MSHTKDPATPPARFELRVGGLHLTVQRIPGWLVALATTAGGAAVTWWAQR' A
#
# COMPACT_ATOMS: atom_id res chain seq x y z
N MET A 1 -26.05 -19.23 19.50
CA MET A 1 -25.49 -18.19 18.61
C MET A 1 -24.02 -18.48 18.39
N SER A 2 -23.70 -19.31 17.40
CA SER A 2 -22.33 -19.76 17.14
C SER A 2 -21.74 -18.87 16.05
N HIS A 3 -20.90 -17.91 16.45
CA HIS A 3 -20.08 -17.10 15.55
C HIS A 3 -18.94 -17.98 15.03
N THR A 4 -19.15 -18.66 13.90
CA THR A 4 -18.11 -19.38 13.18
C THR A 4 -17.19 -18.36 12.51
N LYS A 5 -15.98 -18.17 13.07
CA LYS A 5 -14.87 -17.56 12.31
C LYS A 5 -14.60 -18.46 11.11
N ASP A 6 -14.80 -17.93 9.91
CA ASP A 6 -14.45 -18.60 8.65
C ASP A 6 -12.99 -19.09 8.68
N PRO A 7 -12.69 -20.25 8.06
CA PRO A 7 -11.34 -20.79 8.03
C PRO A 7 -10.45 -19.89 7.17
N ALA A 8 -9.59 -19.15 7.86
CA ALA A 8 -8.23 -18.84 7.44
C ALA A 8 -8.05 -18.19 6.05
N THR A 9 -8.79 -17.13 5.72
CA THR A 9 -8.28 -16.17 4.74
C THR A 9 -7.07 -15.47 5.38
N PRO A 10 -5.82 -15.67 4.88
CA PRO A 10 -4.69 -14.95 5.42
C PRO A 10 -4.95 -13.45 5.26
N PRO A 11 -4.68 -12.62 6.29
CA PRO A 11 -4.91 -11.18 6.19
C PRO A 11 -4.15 -10.66 4.97
N ALA A 12 -4.82 -9.94 4.07
CA ALA A 12 -4.23 -9.42 2.85
C ALA A 12 -3.01 -8.57 3.20
N ARG A 13 -1.81 -9.05 2.85
CA ARG A 13 -0.55 -8.33 3.06
C ARG A 13 -0.12 -7.75 1.73
N PHE A 14 0.11 -6.44 1.70
CA PHE A 14 0.76 -5.79 0.57
C PHE A 14 2.27 -5.91 0.73
N GLU A 15 2.94 -6.41 -0.30
CA GLU A 15 4.38 -6.56 -0.32
C GLU A 15 4.96 -5.64 -1.39
N LEU A 16 5.67 -4.60 -0.96
CA LEU A 16 6.34 -3.66 -1.85
C LEU A 16 7.83 -3.97 -1.83
N ARG A 17 8.36 -4.36 -3.00
CA ARG A 17 9.80 -4.61 -3.21
C ARG A 17 10.37 -3.54 -4.14
N VAL A 18 11.33 -2.75 -3.66
CA VAL A 18 12.01 -1.72 -4.47
C VAL A 18 13.50 -1.72 -4.16
N GLY A 19 14.33 -2.10 -5.13
CA GLY A 19 15.80 -1.91 -5.05
C GLY A 19 16.48 -2.49 -3.80
N GLY A 20 15.96 -3.59 -3.24
CA GLY A 20 16.45 -4.21 -1.99
C GLY A 20 15.63 -3.86 -0.74
N LEU A 21 14.78 -2.83 -0.79
CA LEU A 21 13.79 -2.56 0.26
C LEU A 21 12.61 -3.51 0.12
N HIS A 22 12.33 -4.28 1.16
CA HIS A 22 11.19 -5.18 1.27
C HIS A 22 10.24 -4.67 2.34
N LEU A 23 9.12 -4.09 1.93
CA LEU A 23 8.11 -3.55 2.84
C LEU A 23 6.89 -4.48 2.85
N THR A 24 6.61 -5.11 3.99
CA THR A 24 5.38 -5.90 4.19
C THR A 24 4.37 -5.08 5.01
N VAL A 25 3.28 -4.69 4.36
CA VAL A 25 2.23 -3.86 4.94
C VAL A 25 1.00 -4.73 5.20
N GLN A 26 0.64 -4.92 6.48
CA GLN A 26 -0.58 -5.64 6.88
C GLN A 26 -1.84 -4.77 6.86
N ARG A 27 -1.68 -3.45 6.97
CA ARG A 27 -2.74 -2.44 6.87
C ARG A 27 -2.12 -1.18 6.30
N ILE A 28 -2.61 -0.68 5.17
CA ILE A 28 -2.09 0.54 4.54
C ILE A 28 -2.49 1.74 5.41
N PRO A 29 -1.53 2.43 6.05
CA PRO A 29 -1.82 3.64 6.80
C PRO A 29 -2.24 4.75 5.84
N GLY A 30 -3.23 5.57 6.22
CA GLY A 30 -3.71 6.67 5.37
C GLY A 30 -2.60 7.68 5.00
N TRP A 31 -1.62 7.89 5.89
CA TRP A 31 -0.48 8.77 5.61
C TRP A 31 0.43 8.22 4.49
N LEU A 32 0.56 6.89 4.36
CA LEU A 32 1.33 6.28 3.28
C LEU A 32 0.64 6.49 1.93
N VAL A 33 -0.69 6.39 1.91
CA VAL A 33 -1.48 6.71 0.71
C VAL A 33 -1.30 8.18 0.34
N ALA A 34 -1.43 9.09 1.31
CA ALA A 34 -1.23 10.52 1.07
C ALA A 34 0.16 10.81 0.49
N LEU A 35 1.23 10.26 1.08
CA LEU A 35 2.58 10.42 0.57
C LEU A 35 2.74 9.85 -0.85
N ALA A 36 2.23 8.65 -1.11
CA ALA A 36 2.31 8.03 -2.43
C ALA A 36 1.55 8.84 -3.49
N THR A 37 0.37 9.36 -3.14
CA THR A 37 -0.43 10.23 -4.02
C THR A 37 0.28 11.56 -4.28
N THR A 38 0.86 12.19 -3.25
CA THR A 38 1.63 13.44 -3.41
C THR A 38 2.87 13.22 -4.27
N ALA A 39 3.63 12.16 -4.02
CA ALA A 39 4.82 11.82 -4.80
C ALA A 39 4.47 11.49 -6.26
N GLY A 40 3.42 10.70 -6.49
CA GLY A 40 2.92 10.39 -7.83
C GLY A 40 2.41 11.63 -8.57
N GLY A 41 1.64 12.49 -7.88
CA GLY A 41 1.17 13.76 -8.43
C GLY A 41 2.31 14.67 -8.86
N ALA A 42 3.33 14.84 -8.00
CA ALA A 42 4.51 15.64 -8.32
C ALA A 42 5.31 15.07 -9.51
N ALA A 43 5.43 13.73 -9.58
CA ALA A 43 6.08 13.07 -10.71
C ALA A 43 5.31 13.28 -12.03
N VAL A 44 3.98 13.16 -11.99
CA VAL A 44 3.10 13.40 -13.15
C VAL A 44 3.20 14.85 -13.61
N THR A 45 3.14 15.82 -12.69
CA THR A 45 3.25 17.25 -13.05
C THR A 45 4.60 17.56 -13.67
N TRP A 46 5.70 17.03 -13.11
CA TRP A 46 7.04 17.22 -13.67
C TRP A 46 7.15 16.64 -15.09
N TRP A 47 6.57 15.47 -15.34
CA TRP A 47 6.60 14.85 -16.66
C TRP A 47 5.74 15.62 -17.67
N ALA A 48 4.57 16.13 -17.24
CA ALA A 48 3.71 16.96 -18.08
C ALA A 48 4.32 18.33 -18.40
N GLN A 49 5.24 18.82 -17.56
CA GLN A 49 6.00 20.06 -17.80
C GLN A 49 7.28 19.84 -18.62
N ARG A 50 7.63 18.59 -18.95
CA ARG A 50 8.83 18.22 -19.70
C ARG A 50 8.54 18.12 -21.19
#